data_AF-X1IUD2-F1
#
_entry.id   AF-X1IUD2-F1
#
_cell.length_a   1.000
_cell.length_b   1.000
_cell.length_c   1.000
_cell.angle_alpha   90.00
_cell.angle_beta   90.00
_cell.angle_gamma   90.00
#
_symmetry.space_group_name_H-M   'P 1'
#
loop_
_entity.id
_entity.type
_entity.pdbx_description
1 polymer ?
#
loop_
_entity_poly.entity_id
_entity_poly.type
_entity_poly.pdbx_seq_one_letter_code
_entity_poly.pdbx_strand_id
1 'polypeptide(L)' 'TRLELEAELTPILIIGNKFYDKEELETEFIYETFEIEELRELGVKIEYFPINILKEDEKTMDALRWLIKTIV' A
#
# COMPACT_ATOMS: atom_id res chain seq x y z
N THR A 1 -17.37 11.31 18.91
CA THR A 1 -18.02 10.33 19.82
C THR A 1 -17.06 9.18 20.06
N ARG A 2 -17.15 8.45 21.18
CA ARG A 2 -16.30 7.27 21.46
C ARG A 2 -16.39 6.16 20.38
N LEU A 3 -17.35 6.28 19.46
CA LEU A 3 -17.57 5.48 18.24
C LEU A 3 -16.61 5.76 17.07
N GLU A 4 -15.83 6.85 17.08
CA GLU A 4 -14.96 7.24 15.94
C GLU A 4 -13.50 6.76 16.08
N LEU A 5 -13.08 6.38 17.29
CA LEU A 5 -11.74 5.84 17.59
C LEU A 5 -11.68 4.30 17.53
N GLU A 6 -12.83 3.64 17.39
CA GLU A 6 -12.96 2.19 17.14
C GLU A 6 -13.21 1.87 15.65
N ALA A 7 -13.06 2.85 14.75
CA ALA A 7 -12.73 2.52 13.37
C ALA A 7 -11.29 1.99 13.40
N GLU A 8 -11.13 0.69 13.68
CA GLU A 8 -9.90 -0.05 13.45
C GLU A 8 -9.27 0.47 12.16
N LEU A 9 -8.11 1.12 12.26
CA LEU A 9 -7.49 1.87 11.16
C LEU A 9 -7.46 1.00 9.90
N THR A 10 -8.39 1.28 8.97
CA THR A 10 -8.55 0.52 7.73
C THR A 10 -7.21 0.51 7.01
N PRO A 11 -6.61 -0.65 6.76
CA PRO A 11 -5.32 -0.69 6.10
C PRO A 11 -5.43 -0.19 4.66
N ILE A 12 -4.43 0.57 4.24
CA ILE A 12 -4.33 1.19 2.93
C ILE A 12 -3.25 0.44 2.14
N LEU A 13 -3.65 -0.24 1.08
CA LEU A 13 -2.75 -0.85 0.12
C LEU A 13 -2.66 0.02 -1.13
N ILE A 14 -1.48 0.54 -1.44
CA ILE A 14 -1.22 1.27 -2.68
C ILE A 14 -0.56 0.32 -3.69
N ILE A 15 -1.16 0.18 -4.87
CA ILE A 15 -0.57 -0.60 -5.98
C ILE A 15 -0.11 0.37 -7.07
N GLY A 16 1.20 0.47 -7.24
CA GLY A 16 1.81 1.15 -8.37
C GLY A 16 1.74 0.26 -9.60
N ASN A 17 0.60 0.26 -10.29
CA ASN A 17 0.38 -0.66 -11.40
C ASN A 17 1.21 -0.28 -12.63
N LYS A 18 2.27 -1.04 -12.91
CA LYS A 18 3.13 -0.86 -14.08
C LYS A 18 2.50 -1.55 -15.29
N PHE A 19 1.67 -0.84 -16.07
CA PHE A 19 1.07 -1.38 -17.29
C PHE A 19 2.11 -1.63 -18.41
N TYR A 20 3.19 -0.86 -18.43
CA TYR A 20 4.26 -0.96 -19.42
C TYR A 20 5.63 -0.92 -18.73
N ASP A 21 6.58 -1.76 -19.17
CA ASP A 21 7.94 -1.88 -18.60
C ASP A 21 8.80 -0.60 -18.73
N LYS A 22 8.24 0.51 -19.22
CA LYS A 22 8.98 1.74 -19.56
C LYS A 22 8.75 2.91 -18.60
N GLU A 23 7.75 2.84 -17.72
CA GLU A 23 7.48 3.89 -16.75
C GLU A 23 7.81 3.36 -15.35
N GLU A 24 9.10 3.39 -15.02
CA GLU A 24 9.55 3.18 -13.65
C GLU A 24 9.52 4.53 -12.94
N LEU A 25 8.44 4.80 -12.21
CA LEU A 25 8.48 5.80 -11.16
C LEU A 25 9.40 5.29 -10.05
N GLU A 26 10.30 6.15 -9.58
CA GLU A 26 11.13 5.87 -8.42
C GLU A 26 10.23 5.64 -7.20
N THR A 27 10.64 4.72 -6.33
CA THR A 27 9.81 4.33 -5.18
C THR A 27 9.71 5.50 -4.20
N GLU A 28 10.80 6.25 -4.04
CA GLU A 28 10.93 7.46 -3.25
C GLU A 28 9.85 8.49 -3.62
N PHE A 29 9.61 8.70 -4.92
CA PHE A 29 8.59 9.64 -5.40
C PHE A 29 7.19 9.28 -4.89
N ILE A 30 6.85 7.99 -4.84
CA ILE A 30 5.56 7.52 -4.32
C ILE A 30 5.50 7.71 -2.80
N TYR A 31 6.56 7.36 -2.08
CA TYR A 31 6.61 7.52 -0.63
C TYR A 31 6.41 8.98 -0.21
N GLU A 32 7.08 9.91 -0.89
CA GLU A 32 6.93 11.35 -0.66
C GLU A 32 5.54 11.86 -1.07
N THR A 33 5.04 11.44 -2.24
CA THR A 33 3.72 11.91 -2.75
C THR A 33 2.56 11.51 -1.84
N PHE A 34 2.64 10.33 -1.22
CA PHE A 34 1.60 9.80 -0.35
C PHE A 34 1.91 9.96 1.13
N GLU A 35 3.02 10.61 1.50
CA GLU A 35 3.45 10.82 2.90
C GLU A 35 3.40 9.51 3.71
N ILE A 36 3.91 8.42 3.11
CA ILE A 36 3.71 7.06 3.63
C ILE A 36 4.36 6.91 5.02
N GLU A 37 5.54 7.48 5.22
CA GLU A 37 6.26 7.37 6.49
C GLU A 37 5.58 8.20 7.58
N GLU A 38 5.12 9.41 7.27
CA GLU A 38 4.37 10.26 8.20
C GLU A 38 3.06 9.57 8.64
N LEU A 39 2.34 8.96 7.71
CA LEU A 39 1.12 8.20 8.02
C LEU A 39 1.42 6.97 8.90
N ARG A 40 2.52 6.27 8.65
CA ARG A 40 2.98 5.14 9.51
C ARG A 40 3.31 5.59 10.92
N GLU A 41 3.98 6.72 11.08
CA GLU A 41 4.29 7.31 12.39
C GLU A 41 3.01 7.65 13.17
N LEU A 42 1.94 8.04 12.47
CA LEU A 42 0.61 8.27 13.05
C LEU A 42 -0.18 6.99 13.33
N GLY A 43 0.41 5.81 13.07
CA GLY A 43 -0.18 4.50 13.31
C GLY A 43 -1.07 4.00 12.16
N VAL A 44 -1.13 4.71 11.04
CA VAL A 44 -1.88 4.26 9.86
C VAL A 44 -1.17 3.05 9.26
N LYS A 45 -1.96 2.00 9.03
CA LYS A 45 -1.49 0.77 8.39
C LYS A 45 -1.46 0.98 6.87
N ILE A 46 -0.34 1.45 6.33
CA ILE A 46 -0.18 1.75 4.90
C ILE A 46 1.07 1.09 4.30
N GLU A 47 0.95 0.55 3.10
CA GLU A 47 2.06 -0.04 2.33
C GLU A 47 1.91 0.15 0.83
N TYR A 48 3.04 0.27 0.15
CA TYR A 48 3.13 0.42 -1.30
C TYR A 48 3.78 -0.79 -1.95
N PHE A 49 3.18 -1.26 -3.05
CA PHE A 49 3.76 -2.31 -3.88
C PHE A 49 3.81 -1.88 -5.36
N PRO A 50 5.00 -1.77 -5.98
CA PRO A 50 5.14 -1.60 -7.42
C PRO A 50 4.96 -2.94 -8.13
N ILE A 51 3.82 -3.14 -8.81
CA ILE A 51 3.42 -4.43 -9.38
C ILE A 51 2.91 -4.23 -10.80
N ASN A 52 3.29 -5.09 -11.75
CA ASN A 52 2.54 -5.30 -12.98
C ASN A 52 1.47 -6.37 -12.74
N ILE A 53 0.23 -5.97 -12.51
CA ILE A 53 -0.86 -6.88 -12.12
C ILE A 53 -1.12 -7.98 -13.17
N LEU A 54 -0.74 -7.76 -14.44
CA LEU A 54 -0.95 -8.71 -15.52
C LEU A 54 0.17 -9.76 -15.67
N LYS A 55 1.32 -9.54 -15.04
CA LYS A 55 2.52 -10.38 -15.22
C LYS A 55 3.13 -10.88 -13.91
N GLU A 56 2.86 -10.22 -12.79
CA GLU A 56 3.55 -10.45 -11.51
C GLU A 56 2.59 -11.04 -10.46
N ASP A 57 2.08 -12.25 -10.74
CA ASP A 57 1.14 -12.96 -9.86
C ASP A 57 1.69 -13.13 -8.44
N GLU A 58 2.98 -13.46 -8.28
CA GLU A 58 3.61 -13.64 -6.97
C GLU A 58 3.60 -12.35 -6.14
N LYS A 59 4.01 -11.22 -6.73
CA LYS A 59 3.98 -9.92 -6.04
C LYS A 59 2.56 -9.46 -5.74
N THR A 60 1.63 -9.74 -6.66
CA THR A 60 0.19 -9.48 -6.45
C THR A 60 -0.30 -10.26 -5.23
N MET A 61 0.06 -11.54 -5.13
CA MET A 61 -0.27 -12.36 -3.96
C MET A 61 0.40 -11.87 -2.69
N ASP A 62 1.62 -11.35 -2.75
CA ASP A 62 2.31 -10.79 -1.59
C ASP A 62 1.65 -9.51 -1.07
N ALA A 63 1.24 -8.61 -1.97
CA ALA A 63 0.47 -7.41 -1.62
C ALA A 63 -0.88 -7.76 -0.97
N LEU A 64 -1.59 -8.73 -1.53
CA LEU A 64 -2.84 -9.22 -0.96
C LEU A 64 -2.63 -9.90 0.40
N ARG A 65 -1.57 -10.70 0.55
CA ARG A 65 -1.21 -11.32 1.83
C ARG A 65 -0.91 -10.28 2.90
N TRP A 66 -0.19 -9.21 2.55
CA TRP A 66 0.07 -8.09 3.47
C TRP A 66 -1.25 -7.47 3.94
N LEU A 67 -2.16 -7.16 3.00
CA LEU A 67 -3.45 -6.55 3.33
C LEU A 67 -4.27 -7.45 4.25
N ILE A 68 -4.42 -8.73 3.90
CA ILE A 68 -5.21 -9.69 4.68
C ILE A 68 -4.65 -9.86 6.10
N LYS A 69 -3.33 -10.01 6.25
CA LYS A 69 -2.66 -10.12 7.57
C LYS A 69 -2.75 -8.85 8.41
N THR A 70 -3.03 -7.71 7.78
CA THR A 70 -3.13 -6.42 8.47
C THR A 70 -4.55 -6.17 8.97
N ILE A 71 -5.54 -6.81 8.33
CA ILE A 71 -6.96 -6.80 8.71
C ILE A 71 -7.24 -7.83 9.82
N VAL A 72 -6.71 -9.06 9.70
CA VAL A 72 -6.97 -10.20 10.59
C VAL A 72 -5.88 -10.33 11.65
#